data_AF-G8DC57-F1
#
_entry.id   AF-G8DC57-F1
#
_cell.length_a   1.000
_cell.length_b   1.000
_cell.length_c   1.000
_cell.angle_alpha   90.00
_cell.angle_beta   90.00
_cell.angle_gamma   90.00
#
_symmetry.space_group_name_H-M   'P 1'
#
loop_
_entity.id
_entity.type
_entity.pdbx_description
1 polymer ?
#
loop_
_entity_poly.entity_id
_entity_poly.type
_entity_poly.pdbx_seq_one_letter_code
_entity_poly.pdbx_strand_id
1 'polypeptide(L)'
;MSALDPRRRKITAREAAEQVGCTPRHIRSVVAEPRHEFLARAAERQRKAADWKDEGLTYREIAERLDCTPKAAENLVLRGRKARKVTA
;
A
#
# COMPACT_ATOMS: atom_id res chain seq x y z
N MET A 1 9.94 -1.52 20.24
CA MET A 1 8.80 -2.42 20.50
C MET A 1 8.14 -2.75 19.18
N SER A 2 8.27 -4.00 18.73
CA SER A 2 7.49 -4.56 17.62
C SER A 2 6.03 -4.75 18.05
N ALA A 3 5.12 -4.77 17.08
CA ALA A 3 3.71 -5.07 17.35
C ALA A 3 3.56 -6.50 17.89
N LEU A 4 2.59 -6.72 18.79
CA LEU A 4 2.33 -8.05 19.38
C LEU A 4 1.78 -9.04 18.35
N ASP A 5 0.98 -8.55 17.41
CA ASP A 5 0.39 -9.31 16.30
C ASP A 5 0.56 -8.51 15.00
N PRO A 6 1.77 -8.55 14.40
CA PRO A 6 2.10 -7.72 13.25
C PRO A 6 1.39 -8.20 11.99
N ARG A 7 0.26 -7.56 11.66
CA ARG A 7 -0.50 -7.82 10.44
C ARG A 7 -1.22 -6.59 9.93
N ARG A 8 -1.63 -6.63 8.66
CA ARG A 8 -2.51 -5.62 8.08
C ARG A 8 -3.94 -5.80 8.60
N ARG A 9 -4.48 -4.74 9.20
CA ARG A 9 -5.89 -4.69 9.63
C ARG A 9 -6.82 -4.64 8.42
N LYS A 10 -7.91 -5.39 8.49
CA LYS A 10 -9.00 -5.38 7.49
C LYS A 10 -9.99 -4.23 7.71
N ILE A 11 -10.14 -3.79 8.96
CA ILE A 11 -11.01 -2.68 9.38
C ILE A 11 -10.18 -1.55 9.96
N THR A 12 -10.79 -0.38 10.15
CA THR A 12 -10.07 0.78 10.71
C THR A 12 -9.71 0.54 12.18
N ALA A 13 -8.67 1.24 12.65
CA ALA A 13 -8.27 1.19 14.06
C ALA A 13 -9.37 1.66 15.02
N ARG A 14 -10.28 2.52 14.54
CA ARG A 14 -11.39 3.05 15.31
C ARG A 14 -12.48 2.00 15.48
N GLU A 15 -12.94 1.40 14.38
CA GLU A 15 -13.95 0.34 14.42
C GLU A 15 -13.48 -0.86 15.26
N ALA A 16 -12.22 -1.28 15.08
CA ALA A 16 -11.63 -2.35 15.88
C ALA A 16 -11.57 -2.00 17.38
N ALA A 17 -11.31 -0.74 17.70
CA ALA A 17 -11.26 -0.26 19.07
C ALA A 17 -12.66 -0.25 19.72
N GLU A 18 -13.67 0.17 18.97
CA GLU A 18 -15.09 0.14 19.39
C GLU A 18 -15.57 -1.30 19.63
N GLN A 19 -15.18 -2.27 18.80
CA GLN A 19 -15.56 -3.69 18.96
C GLN A 19 -14.94 -4.36 20.19
N VAL A 20 -13.69 -4.03 20.51
CA VAL A 20 -12.91 -4.71 21.57
C VAL A 20 -12.94 -3.89 22.88
N GLY A 21 -13.53 -2.69 22.88
CA GLY A 21 -13.62 -1.83 24.06
C GLY A 21 -12.28 -1.23 24.48
N CYS A 22 -11.40 -0.91 23.53
CA CYS A 22 -10.08 -0.34 23.81
C CYS A 22 -9.84 0.97 23.04
N THR A 23 -8.63 1.53 23.12
CA THR A 23 -8.31 2.77 22.40
C THR A 23 -7.74 2.49 20.99
N PRO A 24 -7.97 3.35 19.99
CA PRO A 24 -7.38 3.21 18.66
C PRO A 24 -5.84 3.19 18.67
N ARG A 25 -5.22 3.87 19.64
CA ARG A 25 -3.76 3.85 19.84
C ARG A 25 -3.27 2.46 20.22
N HIS A 26 -3.99 1.77 21.11
CA HIS A 26 -3.69 0.39 21.48
C HIS A 26 -3.77 -0.54 20.26
N ILE A 27 -4.85 -0.48 19.47
CA ILE A 27 -4.98 -1.29 18.25
C ILE A 27 -3.85 -1.02 17.24
N ARG A 28 -3.39 0.23 17.08
CA ARG A 28 -2.23 0.56 16.22
C ARG A 28 -0.92 -0.02 16.75
N SER A 29 -0.76 -0.09 18.06
CA SER A 29 0.43 -0.67 18.69
C SER A 29 0.44 -2.21 18.60
N VAL A 30 -0.73 -2.83 18.71
CA VAL A 30 -0.88 -4.29 18.75
C VAL A 30 -0.88 -4.89 17.34
N VAL A 31 -1.61 -4.25 16.40
CA VAL A 31 -1.89 -4.77 15.06
C VAL A 31 -1.42 -3.78 14.00
N ALA A 32 -0.10 -3.61 13.90
CA ALA A 32 0.55 -2.78 12.89
C ALA A 32 1.25 -3.66 11.84
N GLU A 33 1.02 -3.37 10.56
CA GLU A 33 1.78 -3.98 9.45
C GLU A 33 3.26 -3.64 9.62
N PRO A 34 4.16 -4.64 9.61
CA PRO A 34 5.59 -4.39 9.63
C PRO A 34 6.03 -3.42 8.54
N ARG A 35 6.99 -2.56 8.88
CA ARG A 35 7.47 -1.52 7.95
C ARG A 35 8.02 -2.11 6.65
N HIS A 36 8.73 -3.23 6.72
CA HIS A 36 9.33 -3.89 5.57
C HIS A 36 8.26 -4.50 4.65
N GLU A 37 7.22 -5.13 5.20
CA GLU A 37 6.10 -5.67 4.41
C GLU A 37 5.31 -4.56 3.72
N PHE A 38 5.02 -3.47 4.43
CA PHE A 38 4.38 -2.29 3.84
C PHE A 38 5.19 -1.75 2.65
N LEU A 39 6.51 -1.66 2.80
CA LEU A 39 7.42 -1.18 1.75
C LEU A 39 7.46 -2.14 0.57
N ALA A 40 7.56 -3.44 0.81
CA ALA A 40 7.55 -4.47 -0.23
C ALA A 40 6.26 -4.42 -1.05
N ARG A 41 5.10 -4.35 -0.39
CA ARG A 41 3.79 -4.22 -1.05
C ARG A 41 3.68 -2.93 -1.85
N ALA A 42 4.18 -1.81 -1.31
CA ALA A 42 4.19 -0.54 -2.02
C ALA A 42 5.09 -0.59 -3.26
N ALA A 43 6.27 -1.21 -3.16
CA ALA A 43 7.19 -1.40 -4.26
C ALA A 43 6.60 -2.32 -5.34
N GLU A 44 5.93 -3.40 -4.96
CA GLU A 44 5.26 -4.30 -5.89
C GLU A 44 4.16 -3.59 -6.68
N ARG A 45 3.31 -2.78 -6.02
CA ARG A 45 2.29 -1.97 -6.69
C ARG A 45 2.89 -0.97 -7.67
N GLN A 46 4.00 -0.32 -7.30
CA GLN A 46 4.70 0.63 -8.17
C GLN A 46 5.32 -0.07 -9.38
N ARG A 47 5.92 -1.26 -9.17
CA ARG A 47 6.49 -2.08 -10.24
C ARG A 47 5.42 -2.49 -11.25
N LYS A 48 4.33 -3.10 -10.78
CA LYS A 48 3.21 -3.53 -11.64
C LYS A 48 2.62 -2.37 -12.45
N ALA A 49 2.41 -1.21 -11.82
CA ALA A 49 1.90 -0.04 -12.53
C ALA A 49 2.85 0.41 -13.65
N ALA A 50 4.15 0.46 -13.38
CA ALA A 50 5.14 0.81 -14.39
C ALA A 50 5.26 -0.24 -15.50
N ASP A 51 5.22 -1.54 -15.16
CA ASP A 51 5.25 -2.66 -16.14
C ASP A 51 4.06 -2.53 -17.10
N TRP A 52 2.83 -2.41 -16.58
CA TRP A 52 1.63 -2.22 -17.39
C TRP A 52 1.66 -0.96 -18.23
N LYS A 53 2.32 0.11 -17.74
CA LYS A 53 2.45 1.31 -18.53
C LYS A 53 3.38 1.10 -19.72
N ASP A 54 4.44 0.32 -19.55
CA ASP A 54 5.38 0.00 -20.61
C ASP A 54 4.78 -1.03 -21.61
N GLU A 55 3.85 -1.87 -21.16
CA GLU A 55 2.99 -2.73 -22.00
C GLU A 55 1.95 -1.93 -22.82
N GLY A 56 1.76 -0.64 -22.54
CA GLY A 56 0.90 0.25 -23.31
C GLY A 56 -0.45 0.59 -22.69
N LEU A 57 -0.76 0.11 -21.48
CA LEU A 57 -2.04 0.42 -20.82
C LEU A 57 -2.20 1.93 -20.55
N THR A 58 -3.45 2.38 -20.60
CA THR A 58 -3.84 3.73 -20.20
C THR A 58 -3.85 3.86 -18.68
N TYR A 59 -3.74 5.09 -18.18
CA TYR A 59 -3.81 5.32 -16.73
C TYR A 59 -5.18 4.96 -16.12
N ARG A 60 -6.25 4.95 -16.92
CA ARG A 60 -7.59 4.55 -16.48
C ARG A 60 -7.64 3.04 -16.22
N GLU A 61 -7.16 2.23 -17.16
CA GLU A 61 -7.13 0.77 -17.01
C GLU A 61 -6.21 0.34 -15.84
N ILE A 62 -5.07 1.02 -15.67
CA ILE A 62 -4.17 0.78 -14.53
C ILE A 62 -4.88 1.14 -13.21
N ALA A 63 -5.65 2.22 -13.19
CA ALA A 63 -6.40 2.66 -12.02
C ALA A 63 -7.51 1.67 -11.64
N GLU A 64 -8.25 1.15 -12.62
CA GLU A 64 -9.26 0.10 -12.43
C GLU A 64 -8.64 -1.18 -11.87
N ARG A 65 -7.50 -1.62 -12.41
CA ARG A 65 -6.78 -2.82 -11.92
C ARG A 65 -6.24 -2.66 -10.49
N LEU A 66 -5.89 -1.45 -10.09
CA LEU A 66 -5.31 -1.17 -8.77
C LEU A 66 -6.31 -0.67 -7.74
N ASP A 67 -7.58 -0.55 -8.14
CA ASP A 67 -8.66 0.05 -7.36
C ASP A 67 -8.25 1.41 -6.79
N CYS A 68 -7.85 2.32 -7.68
CA CYS A 68 -7.43 3.67 -7.32
C CYS A 68 -7.89 4.71 -8.35
N THR A 69 -7.57 5.98 -8.12
CA THR A 69 -7.88 7.04 -9.08
C THR A 69 -6.84 7.10 -10.20
N PRO A 70 -7.19 7.60 -11.40
CA PRO A 70 -6.21 7.78 -12.49
C PRO A 70 -4.97 8.57 -12.08
N LYS A 71 -5.13 9.60 -11.23
CA LYS A 71 -4.00 10.38 -10.72
C LYS A 71 -3.13 9.58 -9.74
N ALA A 72 -3.73 8.69 -8.96
CA ALA A 72 -2.98 7.78 -8.10
C ALA A 72 -2.18 6.76 -8.95
N ALA A 73 -2.78 6.23 -10.02
CA ALA A 73 -2.09 5.35 -10.97
C ALA A 73 -0.88 6.04 -11.63
N GLU A 74 -1.05 7.28 -12.12
CA GLU A 74 0.05 8.08 -12.68
C GLU A 74 1.22 8.22 -11.68
N ASN A 75 0.93 8.58 -10.43
CA ASN A 75 1.94 8.69 -9.38
C ASN A 75 2.65 7.36 -9.07
N LEU A 76 1.93 6.24 -9.13
CA LEU A 76 2.52 4.90 -8.95
C LEU A 76 3.50 4.55 -10.05
N VAL A 77 3.15 4.85 -11.31
CA VAL A 77 4.04 4.68 -12.46
C VAL A 77 5.31 5.51 -12.32
N LEU A 78 5.17 6.81 -11.99
CA LEU A 78 6.31 7.71 -11.82
C LEU A 78 7.27 7.21 -10.72
N ARG A 79 6.73 6.77 -9.59
CA ARG A 79 7.52 6.20 -8.48
C ARG A 79 8.19 4.89 -8.89
N GLY A 80 7.49 4.01 -9.60
CA GLY A 80 8.06 2.75 -10.12
C GLY A 80 9.22 2.99 -11.07
N ARG A 81 9.07 3.91 -12.03
CA ARG A 81 10.15 4.30 -12.95
C ARG A 81 11.34 4.92 -12.23
N LYS A 82 11.09 5.78 -11.24
CA LYS A 82 12.16 6.35 -10.40
C LYS A 82 12.90 5.27 -9.62
N ALA A 83 12.18 4.32 -9.04
CA ALA A 83 12.78 3.20 -8.31
C ALA A 83 13.67 2.33 -9.20
N ARG A 84 13.26 2.06 -10.45
CA ARG A 84 14.11 1.32 -11.41
C ARG A 84 15.40 2.07 -11.76
N LYS A 85 15.33 3.39 -11.97
CA LYS A 85 16.50 4.22 -12.28
C LYS A 85 17.52 4.31 -11.15
N VAL A 86 17.08 4.18 -9.90
CA VAL A 86 18.00 4.22 -8.73
C VAL A 86 18.78 2.90 -8.60
N THR A 87 18.21 1.81 -9.10
CA THR A 87 18.78 0.46 -8.98
C THR A 87 19.63 0.06 -10.21
N ALA A 88 19.55 0.81 -11.30
CA ALA A 88 20.33 0.61 -12.54
C ALA A 88 21.58 1.47 -12.56
#